data_AF-A0A7J5X358-F1
#
_entry.id   AF-A0A7J5X358-F1
#
_cell.length_a   1.000
_cell.length_b   1.000
_cell.length_c   1.000
_cell.angle_alpha   90.00
_cell.angle_beta   90.00
_cell.angle_gamma   90.00
#
_symmetry.space_group_name_H-M   'P 1'
#
loop_
_entity.id
_entity.type
_entity.pdbx_description
1 polymer ?
#
loop_
_entity_poly.entity_id
_entity_poly.type
_entity_poly.pdbx_seq_one_letter_code
_entity_poly.pdbx_strand_id
1 'polypeptide(L)'
;MIACVNMVFWLILALWIAGQPLIVVDLFPGPIYYLALVSMLLGNGAAIYMNLIAIREDDRSELLFSALLIPLYWLMMSVAAIKGMWQILVNPSYWEKTFHGLSTSHQESAADDPGEQGAHGTSGEEPGGAT
;
A
#
# COMPACT_ATOMS: atom_id res chain seq x y z
N MET A 1 9.41 -10.62 -9.86
CA MET A 1 10.78 -10.96 -10.31
C MET A 1 11.74 -9.80 -10.03
N ILE A 2 11.52 -8.60 -10.61
CA ILE A 2 12.38 -7.42 -10.41
C ILE A 2 12.58 -7.09 -8.91
N ALA A 3 11.50 -7.01 -8.13
CA ALA A 3 11.58 -6.78 -6.69
C ALA A 3 12.31 -7.90 -5.91
N CYS A 4 12.31 -9.14 -6.41
CA CYS A 4 13.09 -10.22 -5.80
C CYS A 4 14.59 -10.04 -6.06
N VAL A 5 14.95 -9.65 -7.29
CA VAL A 5 16.34 -9.34 -7.66
C VAL A 5 16.84 -8.11 -6.89
N ASN A 6 15.97 -7.13 -6.63
CA ASN A 6 16.29 -5.97 -5.81
C ASN A 6 16.78 -6.36 -4.39
N MET A 7 16.21 -7.42 -3.79
CA MET A 7 16.69 -7.94 -2.51
C MET A 7 18.15 -8.39 -2.58
N VAL A 8 18.56 -9.00 -3.70
CA VAL A 8 19.95 -9.46 -3.89
C VAL A 8 20.91 -8.27 -3.89
N PHE A 9 20.55 -7.17 -4.54
CA PHE A 9 21.36 -5.94 -4.50
C PHE A 9 21.49 -5.35 -3.09
N TRP A 10 20.41 -5.38 -2.30
CA TRP A 10 20.46 -4.98 -0.89
C TRP A 10 21.40 -5.87 -0.06
N LEU A 11 21.41 -7.19 -0.29
CA LEU A 11 22.32 -8.10 0.40
C LEU A 11 23.78 -7.89 -0.01
N ILE A 12 24.04 -7.64 -1.30
CA ILE A 12 25.39 -7.30 -1.78
C ILE A 12 25.87 -6.00 -1.12
N LEU A 13 25.02 -4.98 -1.02
CA LEU A 13 25.35 -3.73 -0.31
C LEU A 13 25.64 -3.99 1.18
N ALA A 14 24.82 -4.79 1.87
CA ALA A 14 25.04 -5.13 3.27
C ALA A 14 26.35 -5.90 3.49
N LEU A 15 26.66 -6.87 2.63
CA LEU A 15 27.93 -7.60 2.65
C LEU A 15 29.13 -6.69 2.38
N TRP A 16 28.98 -5.75 1.45
CA TRP A 16 30.00 -4.75 1.16
C TRP A 16 30.26 -3.86 2.41
N ILE A 17 29.21 -3.40 3.09
CA ILE A 17 29.32 -2.62 4.34
C ILE A 17 29.94 -3.44 5.48
N ALA A 18 29.61 -4.74 5.58
CA ALA A 18 30.05 -5.60 6.68
C ALA A 18 31.54 -5.94 6.68
N GLY A 19 32.26 -5.73 5.57
CA GLY A 19 33.71 -5.94 5.52
C GLY A 19 34.29 -6.34 4.18
N GLN A 20 33.61 -6.05 3.06
CA GLN A 20 34.13 -6.25 1.70
C GLN A 20 34.80 -7.63 1.49
N PRO A 21 34.06 -8.74 1.59
CA PRO A 21 34.65 -10.07 1.43
C PRO A 21 35.26 -10.25 0.03
N LEU A 22 36.29 -11.09 -0.10
CA LEU A 22 37.02 -11.34 -1.36
C LEU A 22 36.08 -11.74 -2.52
N ILE A 23 34.98 -12.44 -2.23
CA ILE A 23 33.91 -12.77 -3.19
C ILE A 23 33.34 -11.54 -3.90
N VAL A 24 33.21 -10.39 -3.22
CA VAL A 24 32.68 -9.16 -3.83
C VAL A 24 33.69 -8.55 -4.79
N VAL A 25 34.99 -8.67 -4.47
CA VAL A 25 36.08 -8.22 -5.35
C VAL A 25 36.12 -9.08 -6.62
N ASP A 26 35.94 -10.40 -6.49
CA ASP A 26 35.90 -11.31 -7.63
C ASP A 26 34.66 -11.09 -8.51
N LEU A 27 33.52 -10.74 -7.92
CA LEU A 27 32.26 -10.50 -8.64
C LEU A 27 32.22 -9.15 -9.37
N PHE A 28 32.96 -8.15 -8.87
CA PHE A 28 33.01 -6.80 -9.43
C PHE A 28 34.46 -6.38 -9.78
N PRO A 29 35.00 -6.83 -10.92
CA PRO A 29 36.31 -6.37 -11.38
C PRO A 29 36.29 -4.86 -11.69
N GLY A 30 37.41 -4.17 -11.46
CA GLY A 30 37.53 -2.71 -11.31
C GLY A 30 36.54 -1.83 -12.07
N PRO A 31 36.45 -1.88 -13.42
CA PRO A 31 35.53 -1.02 -14.18
C PRO A 31 34.05 -1.25 -13.84
N ILE A 32 33.65 -2.50 -13.63
CA ILE A 32 32.28 -2.88 -13.29
C ILE A 32 31.92 -2.38 -11.91
N TYR A 33 32.86 -2.43 -10.95
CA TYR A 33 32.67 -1.91 -9.61
C TYR A 33 32.33 -0.41 -9.61
N TYR A 34 33.10 0.41 -10.35
CA TYR A 34 32.83 1.85 -10.41
C TYR A 34 31.52 2.16 -11.11
N LEU A 35 31.18 1.45 -12.20
CA LEU A 35 29.90 1.63 -12.88
C LEU A 35 28.72 1.23 -11.99
N ALA A 36 28.86 0.13 -11.24
CA ALA A 36 27.87 -0.31 -10.27
C ALA A 36 27.70 0.71 -9.14
N LEU A 37 28.79 1.26 -8.60
CA LEU A 37 28.73 2.33 -7.60
C LEU A 37 28.03 3.59 -8.13
N VAL A 38 28.37 4.02 -9.34
CA VAL A 38 27.72 5.19 -9.97
C VAL A 38 26.24 4.94 -10.15
N SER A 39 25.85 3.77 -10.68
CA SER A 39 24.45 3.39 -10.84
C SER A 39 23.72 3.32 -9.50
N MET A 40 24.36 2.75 -8.47
CA MET A 40 23.80 2.64 -7.13
C MET A 40 23.60 4.02 -6.49
N LEU A 41 24.59 4.91 -6.55
CA LEU A 41 24.48 6.23 -5.91
C LEU A 41 23.59 7.18 -6.72
N LEU A 42 23.87 7.34 -8.02
CA LEU A 42 23.14 8.30 -8.85
C LEU A 42 21.72 7.83 -9.16
N GLY A 43 21.52 6.55 -9.46
CA GLY A 43 20.20 6.02 -9.78
C GLY A 43 19.25 6.10 -8.58
N ASN A 44 19.66 5.57 -7.42
CA ASN A 44 18.84 5.62 -6.21
C ASN A 44 18.72 7.06 -5.68
N GLY A 45 19.80 7.85 -5.74
CA GLY A 45 19.78 9.25 -5.36
C GLY A 45 18.82 10.07 -6.21
N ALA A 46 18.82 9.88 -7.54
CA ALA A 46 17.88 10.53 -8.45
C ALA A 46 16.43 10.12 -8.15
N ALA A 47 16.18 8.84 -7.86
CA ALA A 47 14.83 8.39 -7.50
C ALA A 47 14.32 9.07 -6.21
N ILE A 48 15.15 9.18 -5.18
CA ILE A 48 14.78 9.89 -3.94
C ILE A 48 14.59 11.40 -4.23
N TYR A 49 15.49 11.99 -5.01
CA TYR A 49 15.43 13.40 -5.37
C TYR A 49 14.14 13.77 -6.12
N MET A 50 13.73 12.94 -7.08
CA MET A 50 12.47 13.14 -7.81
C MET A 50 11.26 13.05 -6.88
N ASN A 51 11.28 12.15 -5.89
CA ASN A 51 10.22 12.09 -4.89
C ASN A 51 10.20 13.35 -3.99
N LEU A 52 11.36 13.89 -3.64
CA LEU A 52 11.44 15.15 -2.89
C LEU A 52 10.91 16.33 -3.70
N ILE A 53 11.20 16.39 -5.01
CA ILE A 53 10.62 17.40 -5.90
C ILE A 53 9.10 17.28 -5.93
N ALA A 54 8.57 16.06 -6.13
CA ALA A 54 7.13 15.84 -6.18
C ALA A 54 6.41 16.33 -4.91
N ILE A 55 6.97 16.01 -3.73
CA ILE A 55 6.42 16.48 -2.45
C ILE A 55 6.49 18.00 -2.32
N ARG A 56 7.56 18.60 -2.84
CA ARG A 56 7.75 20.05 -2.80
C ARG A 56 6.78 20.78 -3.72
N GLU A 57 6.50 20.22 -4.89
CA GLU A 57 5.53 20.76 -5.87
C GLU A 57 4.09 20.61 -5.37
N ASP A 58 3.80 19.53 -4.63
CA ASP A 58 2.49 19.32 -3.98
C ASP A 58 2.31 20.15 -2.68
N ASP A 59 3.30 20.94 -2.27
CA ASP A 59 3.34 21.74 -1.02
C ASP A 59 3.05 20.92 0.26
N ARG A 60 3.29 19.60 0.25
CA ARG A 60 3.05 18.71 1.39
C ARG A 60 4.30 18.44 2.22
N SER A 61 4.78 19.45 2.91
CA SER A 61 6.00 19.38 3.73
C SER A 61 5.97 18.32 4.85
N GLU A 62 4.78 17.89 5.27
CA GLU A 62 4.59 16.80 6.24
C GLU A 62 5.08 15.42 5.74
N LEU A 63 5.15 15.20 4.41
CA LEU A 63 5.57 13.92 3.82
C LEU A 63 7.09 13.82 3.59
N LEU A 64 7.87 14.85 3.93
CA LEU A 64 9.32 14.83 3.71
C LEU A 64 9.98 13.65 4.42
N PHE A 65 9.56 13.34 5.65
CA PHE A 65 10.08 12.18 6.36
C PHE A 65 9.72 10.88 5.63
N SER A 66 8.48 10.73 5.18
CA SER A 66 8.03 9.57 4.39
C SER A 66 8.84 9.39 3.09
N ALA A 67 9.29 10.49 2.48
CA ALA A 67 10.18 10.44 1.30
C ALA A 67 11.53 9.78 1.61
N LEU A 68 12.09 10.04 2.79
CA LEU A 68 13.34 9.41 3.22
C LEU A 68 13.18 7.92 3.54
N LEU A 69 11.95 7.46 3.82
CA LEU A 69 11.64 6.05 4.05
C LEU A 69 11.49 5.25 2.75
N ILE A 70 11.58 5.88 1.58
CA ILE A 70 11.44 5.20 0.28
C ILE A 70 12.42 4.03 0.10
N PRO A 71 13.71 4.11 0.47
CA PRO A 71 14.62 2.97 0.39
C PRO A 71 14.20 1.81 1.30
N LEU A 72 13.69 2.12 2.49
CA LEU A 72 13.14 1.11 3.41
C LEU A 72 11.88 0.46 2.83
N TYR A 73 11.03 1.25 2.19
CA TYR A 73 9.85 0.75 1.49
C TYR A 73 10.23 -0.22 0.35
N TRP A 74 11.28 0.06 -0.43
CA TRP A 74 11.77 -0.87 -1.45
C TRP A 74 12.24 -2.20 -0.85
N LEU A 75 12.86 -2.18 0.32
CA LEU A 75 13.25 -3.38 1.04
C LEU A 75 12.01 -4.18 1.47
N MET A 76 11.02 -3.55 2.09
CA MET A 76 9.76 -4.21 2.48
C MET A 76 9.03 -4.79 1.26
N MET A 77 8.99 -4.06 0.15
CA MET A 77 8.42 -4.53 -1.11
C MET A 77 9.14 -5.78 -1.63
N SER A 78 10.47 -5.83 -1.50
CA SER A 78 11.28 -6.97 -1.93
C SER A 78 10.97 -8.22 -1.09
N VAL A 79 10.82 -8.07 0.22
CA VAL A 79 10.40 -9.16 1.13
C VAL A 79 9.00 -9.68 0.77
N ALA A 80 8.04 -8.77 0.54
CA ALA A 80 6.69 -9.14 0.13
C ALA A 80 6.68 -9.88 -1.22
N ALA A 81 7.51 -9.46 -2.18
CA ALA A 81 7.63 -10.11 -3.49
C ALA A 81 8.19 -11.53 -3.40
N ILE A 82 9.17 -11.77 -2.52
CA ILE A 82 9.70 -13.11 -2.26
C ILE A 82 8.61 -14.00 -1.67
N LYS A 83 7.85 -13.48 -0.69
CA LYS A 83 6.72 -14.21 -0.08
C LYS A 83 5.67 -14.58 -1.13
N GLY A 84 5.30 -13.65 -2.00
CA GLY A 84 4.36 -13.90 -3.09
C GLY A 84 4.87 -14.89 -4.14
N MET A 85 6.15 -14.82 -4.51
CA MET A 85 6.77 -15.76 -5.43
C MET A 85 6.80 -17.18 -4.85
N TRP A 86 7.12 -17.31 -3.56
CA TRP A 86 7.03 -18.57 -2.85
C TRP A 86 5.59 -19.12 -2.81
N GLN A 87 4.60 -18.26 -2.54
CA GLN A 87 3.19 -18.64 -2.51
C GLN A 87 2.71 -19.18 -3.86
N ILE A 88 3.14 -18.60 -4.98
CA ILE A 88 2.82 -19.12 -6.33
C ILE A 88 3.38 -20.53 -6.54
N LEU A 89 4.58 -20.83 -6.03
CA LEU A 89 5.21 -22.14 -6.22
C LEU A 89 4.59 -23.24 -5.35
N VAL A 90 4.24 -22.91 -4.10
CA VAL A 90 3.76 -23.92 -3.13
C VAL A 90 2.24 -24.06 -3.17
N ASN A 91 1.51 -22.95 -3.29
CA ASN A 91 0.05 -22.92 -3.27
C ASN A 91 -0.48 -21.91 -4.30
N PRO A 92 -0.45 -22.25 -5.61
CA PRO A 92 -0.71 -21.31 -6.71
C PRO A 92 -2.09 -20.66 -6.67
N SER A 93 -3.09 -21.33 -6.08
CA SER A 93 -4.47 -20.84 -5.97
C SER A 93 -4.83 -20.36 -4.57
N TYR A 94 -3.86 -20.16 -3.67
CA TYR A 94 -4.12 -19.64 -2.34
C TYR A 94 -4.34 -18.13 -2.37
N TRP A 95 -5.51 -17.69 -1.93
CA TRP A 95 -5.91 -16.30 -1.87
C TRP A 95 -6.10 -15.88 -0.42
N GLU A 96 -5.22 -15.02 0.10
CA GLU A 96 -5.39 -14.42 1.43
C GLU A 96 -6.46 -13.33 1.35
N LYS A 97 -7.70 -13.67 1.72
CA LYS A 97 -8.77 -12.68 1.84
C LYS A 97 -8.48 -11.79 3.05
N THR A 98 -8.38 -10.48 2.84
CA THR A 98 -8.41 -9.52 3.94
C THR A 98 -9.82 -9.45 4.50
N PHE A 99 -9.96 -9.55 5.83
CA PHE A 99 -11.25 -9.33 6.48
C PHE A 99 -11.67 -7.88 6.23
N HIS A 100 -12.70 -7.69 5.40
CA HIS A 100 -13.33 -6.38 5.23
C HIS A 100 -14.24 -6.13 6.43
N GLY A 101 -13.85 -5.19 7.29
CA GLY A 101 -14.56 -4.86 8.53
C GLY A 101 -15.83 -4.03 8.32
N LEU A 102 -16.78 -4.46 7.47
CA LEU A 102 -18.04 -3.74 7.23
C LEU A 102 -19.27 -4.65 7.18
N SER A 103 -19.56 -5.41 8.24
CA SER A 103 -20.90 -6.02 8.42
C SER A 103 -21.30 -6.27 9.87
N THR A 104 -20.79 -5.49 10.83
CA THR A 104 -21.27 -5.56 12.23
C THR A 104 -21.59 -4.18 12.79
N SER A 105 -22.39 -3.38 12.09
CA SER A 105 -22.97 -2.16 12.68
C SER A 105 -24.19 -1.65 11.91
N HIS A 106 -25.16 -2.53 11.63
CA HIS A 106 -26.57 -2.12 11.45
C HIS A 106 -27.52 -3.33 11.57
N GLN A 107 -27.54 -3.98 12.73
CA GLN A 107 -28.65 -4.86 13.11
C GLN A 107 -29.10 -4.51 14.53
N GLU A 108 -29.39 -3.22 14.72
CA GLU A 108 -30.17 -2.75 15.85
C GLU A 108 -31.22 -1.79 15.29
N SER A 109 -32.26 -2.37 14.71
CA SER A 109 -33.52 -1.70 14.41
C SER A 109 -34.61 -2.77 14.36
N ALA A 110 -35.76 -2.42 14.95
CA ALA A 110 -37.03 -3.14 14.98
C ALA A 110 -37.25 -4.12 16.16
N ALA A 111 -37.21 -3.59 17.39
CA ALA A 111 -37.98 -4.16 18.50
C ALA A 111 -38.40 -3.07 19.51
N ASP A 112 -39.01 -1.98 19.01
CA ASP A 112 -39.85 -1.12 19.86
C ASP A 112 -40.88 -0.38 18.99
N ASP A 113 -42.01 -1.05 18.70
CA ASP A 113 -43.28 -0.37 18.42
C ASP A 113 -44.45 -1.29 18.78
N PRO A 114 -45.11 -1.08 19.93
CA PRO A 114 -46.43 -1.64 20.19
C PRO A 114 -47.49 -0.53 20.12
N GLY A 115 -48.21 -0.50 19.00
CA GLY A 115 -49.66 -0.30 19.02
C GLY A 115 -50.19 1.06 18.54
N GLU A 116 -50.41 1.18 17.24
CA GLU A 116 -51.34 2.17 16.69
C GLU A 116 -52.79 1.67 16.84
N GLN A 117 -53.49 2.19 17.84
CA GLN A 117 -54.94 2.07 18.00
C GLN A 117 -55.63 3.23 17.29
N GLY A 118 -56.54 2.91 16.37
CA GLY A 118 -57.87 3.54 16.35
C GLY A 118 -58.09 4.79 15.48
N ALA A 119 -58.99 4.60 14.51
CA ALA A 119 -59.98 5.56 14.01
C ALA A 119 -59.55 6.60 12.96
N HIS A 120 -59.85 6.28 11.69
CA HIS A 120 -60.31 7.30 10.74
C HIS A 120 -61.60 6.82 10.04
N GLY A 121 -62.73 7.30 10.54
CA GLY A 121 -64.05 7.15 9.93
C GLY A 121 -64.30 8.24 8.89
N THR A 122 -64.61 7.78 7.68
CA THR A 122 -65.54 8.33 6.67
C THR A 122 -65.74 9.85 6.55
N SER A 123 -65.32 10.40 5.41
CA SER A 123 -65.74 11.68 4.85
C SER A 123 -67.20 11.62 4.35
N GLY A 124 -67.98 12.67 4.58
CA GLY A 124 -69.31 12.89 3.98
C GLY A 124 -69.74 14.35 4.13
N GLU A 125 -70.08 14.98 2.98
CA GLU A 125 -71.00 16.11 2.67
C GLU A 125 -71.31 17.19 3.74
N GLU A 126 -71.43 18.49 3.50
CA GLU A 126 -71.79 19.42 2.38
C GLU A 126 -71.58 20.88 2.95
N PRO A 127 -72.04 22.04 2.38
CA PRO A 127 -72.65 22.38 1.08
C PRO A 127 -72.09 23.67 0.39
N GLY A 128 -72.53 23.93 -0.85
CA GLY A 128 -73.00 25.29 -1.22
C GLY A 128 -72.28 26.08 -2.34
N GLY A 129 -73.06 26.46 -3.37
CA GLY A 129 -72.81 27.61 -4.25
C GLY A 129 -72.98 27.29 -5.74
N ALA A 130 -74.20 27.19 -6.27
CA ALA A 130 -74.93 28.29 -6.93
C ALA A 130 -74.19 28.88 -8.15
N THR A 131 -74.53 28.45 -9.38
CA THR A 131 -75.25 29.20 -10.43
C THR A 131 -75.34 28.38 -11.71
#